data_AF-A0A940ATV2-F1
#
_entry.id   AF-A0A940ATV2-F1
#
_cell.length_a   1.000
_cell.length_b   1.000
_cell.length_c   1.000
_cell.angle_alpha   90.00
_cell.angle_beta   90.00
_cell.angle_gamma   90.00
#
_symmetry.space_group_name_H-M   'P 1'
#
loop_
_entity.id
_entity.type
_entity.pdbx_description
1 polymer ?
#
loop_
_entity_poly.entity_id
_entity_poly.type
_entity_poly.pdbx_seq_one_letter_code
_entity_poly.pdbx_strand_id
1 'polypeptide(L)'
;MSRFNLLPNNNGAYAPNTSTKVHEYSEEIAQLKGEIERLDLITQAMWNLLQEKGLTDEDLVKAITDIDNARKQKKKAMEEGEKPETVLCPNCHVPLQNNGKLADRCIYCGHEIITSPFKN
;
A
#
# COMPACT_ATOMS: atom_id res chain seq x y z
N MET A 1 38.40 -18.24 58.69
CA MET A 1 37.42 -19.16 58.10
C MET A 1 36.89 -18.53 56.82
N SER A 2 36.87 -19.34 55.77
CA SER A 2 36.67 -18.97 54.37
C SER A 2 35.22 -18.65 53.99
N ARG A 3 35.10 -17.82 52.94
CA ARG A 3 34.10 -17.82 51.85
C ARG A 3 32.64 -17.50 52.18
N PHE A 4 32.13 -16.46 51.53
CA PHE A 4 30.99 -16.60 50.61
C PHE A 4 31.16 -15.63 49.42
N ASN A 5 31.31 -16.21 48.23
CA ASN A 5 31.19 -15.52 46.94
C ASN A 5 29.72 -15.52 46.54
N LEU A 6 29.16 -14.37 46.15
CA LEU A 6 28.00 -14.31 45.24
C LEU A 6 28.14 -13.10 44.30
N LEU A 7 28.64 -13.44 43.09
CA LEU A 7 28.35 -12.97 41.72
C LEU A 7 28.10 -11.47 41.40
N PRO A 8 28.71 -10.94 40.32
CA PRO A 8 28.26 -9.69 39.72
C PRO A 8 26.90 -9.91 39.03
N ASN A 9 25.87 -9.14 39.42
CA ASN A 9 24.62 -9.15 38.69
C ASN A 9 24.80 -8.39 37.37
N ASN A 10 24.49 -9.11 36.30
CA ASN A 10 24.76 -8.81 34.92
C ASN A 10 23.79 -7.74 34.40
N ASN A 11 24.26 -6.50 34.27
CA ASN A 11 23.61 -5.46 33.45
C ASN A 11 23.79 -5.80 31.97
N GLY A 12 23.19 -6.91 31.54
CA GLY A 12 23.12 -7.30 30.13
C GLY A 12 21.89 -6.66 29.49
N ALA A 13 21.92 -5.34 29.29
CA ALA A 13 20.98 -4.70 28.39
C ALA A 13 21.19 -5.31 27.00
N TYR A 14 20.27 -6.18 26.57
CA TYR A 14 20.26 -6.76 25.24
C TYR A 14 19.92 -5.64 24.25
N ALA A 15 20.93 -4.86 23.87
CA ALA A 15 20.82 -3.93 22.78
C ALA A 15 20.59 -4.77 21.51
N PRO A 16 19.47 -4.60 20.79
CA PRO A 16 19.27 -5.32 19.55
C PRO A 16 20.47 -5.03 18.64
N ASN A 17 21.15 -6.11 18.27
CA ASN A 17 22.31 -6.21 17.41
C ASN A 17 22.05 -5.40 16.14
N THR A 18 22.59 -4.18 16.11
CA THR A 18 22.48 -3.22 15.01
C THR A 18 22.87 -3.84 13.66
N SER A 19 23.83 -4.76 13.67
CA SER A 19 24.26 -5.55 12.52
C SER A 19 23.14 -6.37 11.87
N THR A 20 22.26 -6.98 12.66
CA THR A 20 21.14 -7.80 12.14
C THR A 20 20.10 -6.92 11.46
N LYS A 21 19.75 -5.79 12.08
CA LYS A 21 18.81 -4.81 11.49
C LYS A 21 19.35 -4.19 10.20
N VAL A 22 20.65 -3.91 10.14
CA VAL A 22 21.30 -3.40 8.92
C VAL A 22 21.20 -4.42 7.78
N HIS A 23 21.37 -5.70 8.08
CA HIS A 23 21.22 -6.77 7.08
C HIS A 23 19.77 -6.88 6.59
N GLU A 24 18.79 -6.91 7.50
CA GLU A 24 17.36 -6.95 7.15
C GLU A 24 16.96 -5.77 6.25
N TYR A 25 17.35 -4.54 6.61
CA TYR A 25 17.08 -3.37 5.77
C TYR A 25 17.79 -3.44 4.41
N SER A 26 18.99 -4.01 4.35
CA SER A 26 19.70 -4.17 3.09
C SER A 26 19.00 -5.15 2.14
N GLU A 27 18.40 -6.21 2.69
CA GLU A 27 17.60 -7.17 1.94
C GLU A 27 16.29 -6.54 1.46
N GLU A 28 15.60 -5.81 2.32
CA GLU A 28 14.37 -5.08 1.97
C GLU A 28 14.64 -4.06 0.84
N ILE A 29 15.73 -3.30 0.93
CA ILE A 29 16.14 -2.37 -0.13
C ILE A 29 16.43 -3.10 -1.43
N ALA A 30 17.08 -4.26 -1.38
CA ALA A 30 17.38 -5.05 -2.58
C ALA A 30 16.08 -5.57 -3.24
N GLN A 31 15.12 -6.02 -2.44
CA GLN A 31 13.80 -6.45 -2.92
C GLN A 31 13.03 -5.28 -3.56
N LEU A 32 12.95 -4.14 -2.87
CA LEU A 32 12.27 -2.94 -3.38
C LEU A 32 12.90 -2.45 -4.69
N LYS A 33 14.23 -2.50 -4.82
CA LYS A 33 14.91 -2.18 -6.08
C LYS A 33 14.49 -3.10 -7.22
N GLY A 34 14.42 -4.41 -6.97
CA GLY A 34 13.96 -5.38 -7.96
C GLY A 34 12.49 -5.16 -8.37
N GLU A 35 11.63 -4.78 -7.42
CA GLU A 35 10.24 -4.42 -7.72
C GLU A 35 10.14 -3.15 -8.57
N ILE A 36 10.96 -2.13 -8.29
CA ILE A 36 11.03 -0.90 -9.07
C ILE A 36 11.48 -1.18 -10.50
N GLU A 37 12.55 -1.97 -10.69
CA GLU A 37 13.03 -2.35 -12.03
C GLU A 37 11.95 -3.09 -12.83
N ARG A 38 11.22 -4.00 -12.18
CA ARG A 38 10.09 -4.70 -12.81
C ARG A 38 8.97 -3.74 -13.18
N LEU A 39 8.61 -2.81 -12.30
CA LEU A 39 7.58 -1.81 -12.57
C LEU A 39 7.97 -0.90 -13.73
N ASP A 40 9.22 -0.45 -13.78
CA ASP A 40 9.76 0.39 -14.85
C ASP A 40 9.59 -0.29 -16.21
N LEU A 41 10.05 -1.55 -16.34
CA LEU A 41 9.89 -2.35 -17.56
C LEU A 41 8.43 -2.48 -18.00
N ILE A 42 7.52 -2.76 -17.05
CA ILE A 42 6.08 -2.88 -17.35
C ILE A 42 5.53 -1.54 -17.82
N THR A 43 5.85 -0.44 -17.13
CA THR A 43 5.35 0.89 -17.50
C THR A 43 5.86 1.36 -18.86
N GLN A 44 7.12 1.07 -19.19
CA GLN A 44 7.68 1.36 -20.51
C GLN A 44 6.98 0.53 -21.60
N ALA A 45 6.79 -0.78 -21.37
CA ALA A 45 6.08 -1.63 -22.32
C ALA A 45 4.63 -1.17 -22.52
N MET A 46 3.92 -0.82 -21.45
CA MET A 46 2.58 -0.25 -21.53
C MET A 46 2.56 1.07 -22.31
N TRP A 47 3.55 1.94 -22.08
CA TRP A 47 3.63 3.22 -22.78
C TRP A 47 3.85 3.04 -24.28
N ASN A 48 4.78 2.16 -24.68
CA ASN A 48 5.01 1.84 -26.08
C ASN A 48 3.73 1.32 -26.77
N LEU A 49 2.99 0.43 -26.10
CA LEU A 49 1.71 -0.08 -26.62
C LEU A 49 0.64 1.02 -26.79
N LEU A 50 0.64 2.04 -25.93
CA LEU A 50 -0.28 3.18 -26.02
C LEU A 50 0.14 4.16 -27.12
N GLN A 51 1.44 4.38 -27.31
CA GLN A 51 1.96 5.17 -28.42
C GLN A 51 1.60 4.53 -29.78
N GLU A 52 1.61 3.19 -29.89
CA GLU A 52 1.11 2.47 -31.07
C GLU A 52 -0.40 2.74 -31.34
N LYS A 53 -1.15 3.18 -30.34
CA LYS A 53 -2.56 3.61 -30.47
C LYS A 53 -2.72 5.12 -30.72
N GLY A 54 -1.61 5.86 -30.84
CA GLY A 54 -1.60 7.28 -31.18
C GLY A 54 -1.67 8.23 -29.98
N LEU A 55 -1.46 7.74 -28.75
CA LEU A 55 -1.31 8.63 -27.60
C LEU A 55 0.06 9.32 -27.64
N THR A 56 0.11 10.59 -27.23
CA THR A 56 1.35 11.38 -27.21
C THR A 56 1.90 11.55 -25.80
N ASP A 57 3.16 11.95 -25.69
CA ASP A 57 3.79 12.21 -24.40
C ASP A 57 3.02 13.30 -23.61
N GLU A 58 2.40 14.28 -24.30
CA GLU A 58 1.53 15.28 -23.67
C GLU A 58 0.28 14.66 -23.04
N ASP A 59 -0.32 13.65 -23.68
CA ASP A 59 -1.45 12.91 -23.11
C ASP A 59 -1.03 12.17 -21.85
N LEU A 60 0.16 11.57 -21.83
CA LEU A 60 0.70 10.90 -20.66
C LEU A 60 0.95 11.89 -19.50
N VAL A 61 1.59 13.03 -19.78
CA VAL A 61 1.84 14.07 -18.78
C VAL A 61 0.52 14.59 -18.20
N LYS A 62 -0.49 14.78 -19.05
CA LYS A 62 -1.83 15.18 -18.61
C LYS A 62 -2.44 14.12 -17.69
N ALA A 63 -2.42 12.85 -18.09
CA ALA A 63 -2.96 11.75 -17.29
C ALA A 63 -2.26 11.61 -15.93
N ILE A 64 -0.92 11.73 -15.89
CA ILE A 64 -0.14 11.73 -14.64
C ILE A 64 -0.57 12.89 -13.73
N THR A 65 -0.72 14.09 -14.31
CA THR A 65 -1.11 15.29 -13.57
C THR A 65 -2.51 15.15 -12.98
N ASP A 66 -3.47 14.62 -13.76
CA ASP A 66 -4.85 14.40 -13.30
C ASP A 66 -4.89 13.40 -12.13
N ILE A 67 -4.11 12.30 -12.23
CA ILE A 67 -3.99 11.30 -11.15
C ILE A 67 -3.36 11.91 -9.88
N ASP A 68 -2.27 12.67 -10.01
CA ASP A 68 -1.61 13.30 -8.87
C ASP A 68 -2.53 14.32 -8.16
N ASN A 69 -3.25 15.13 -8.94
CA ASN A 69 -4.24 16.06 -8.41
C ASN A 69 -5.37 15.33 -7.67
N ALA A 70 -5.92 14.26 -8.24
CA ALA A 70 -6.95 13.46 -7.58
C ALA A 70 -6.45 12.86 -6.26
N ARG A 71 -5.20 12.38 -6.22
CA ARG A 71 -4.58 11.85 -4.99
C ARG A 71 -4.40 12.93 -3.93
N LYS A 72 -3.95 14.13 -4.31
CA LYS A 72 -3.82 15.28 -3.40
C LYS A 72 -5.16 15.72 -2.84
N GLN A 73 -6.19 15.78 -3.68
CA GLN A 73 -7.55 16.11 -3.25
C GLN A 73 -8.09 15.07 -2.25
N LYS A 74 -7.94 13.77 -2.56
CA LYS A 74 -8.35 12.68 -1.65
C LYS A 74 -7.63 12.77 -0.30
N LYS A 75 -6.32 13.03 -0.30
CA LYS A 75 -5.54 13.21 0.93
C LYS A 75 -6.05 14.39 1.75
N LYS A 76 -6.28 15.53 1.09
CA LYS A 76 -6.82 16.74 1.73
C LYS A 76 -8.20 16.51 2.33
N ALA A 77 -9.11 15.87 1.59
CA ALA A 77 -10.44 15.50 2.08
C ALA A 77 -10.37 14.62 3.34
N MET A 78 -9.47 13.64 3.38
CA MET A 78 -9.25 12.81 4.56
C MET A 78 -8.69 13.59 5.75
N GLU A 79 -7.78 14.54 5.52
CA GLU A 79 -7.25 15.44 6.56
C GLU A 79 -8.31 16.41 7.09
N GLU A 80 -9.23 16.86 6.24
CA GLU A 80 -10.37 17.73 6.58
C GLU A 80 -11.55 16.96 7.21
N GLY A 81 -11.44 15.63 7.34
CA GLY A 81 -12.43 14.78 8.00
C GLY A 81 -13.62 14.38 7.12
N GLU A 82 -13.55 14.59 5.80
CA GLU A 82 -14.52 14.03 4.87
C GLU A 82 -14.44 12.50 4.92
N LYS A 83 -15.54 11.86 5.31
CA LYS A 83 -15.63 10.40 5.29
C LYS A 83 -15.72 9.95 3.83
N PRO A 84 -14.97 8.91 3.43
CA PRO A 84 -15.09 8.35 2.09
C PRO A 84 -16.55 7.97 1.82
N GLU A 85 -17.02 8.18 0.59
CA GLU A 85 -18.38 7.83 0.19
C GLU A 85 -18.66 6.37 0.56
N THR A 86 -19.58 6.17 1.50
CA THR A 86 -20.01 4.84 1.90
C THR A 86 -20.84 4.25 0.77
N VAL A 87 -20.28 3.26 0.07
CA VAL A 87 -21.01 2.52 -0.95
C VAL A 87 -22.14 1.75 -0.26
N LEU A 88 -23.38 1.99 -0.67
CA LEU A 88 -24.54 1.28 -0.16
C LEU A 88 -24.73 -0.05 -0.90
N CYS A 89 -25.18 -1.08 -0.19
CA CYS A 89 -25.58 -2.34 -0.82
C CYS A 89 -26.79 -2.10 -1.75
N PRO A 90 -26.78 -2.53 -3.02
CA PRO A 90 -27.93 -2.33 -3.92
C PRO A 90 -29.17 -3.13 -3.52
N ASN A 91 -29.02 -4.16 -2.68
CA ASN A 91 -30.12 -5.00 -2.21
C ASN A 91 -30.73 -4.47 -0.90
N CYS A 92 -29.93 -4.34 0.16
CA CYS A 92 -30.43 -3.94 1.48
C CYS A 92 -30.21 -2.47 1.83
N HIS A 93 -29.53 -1.70 0.98
CA HIS A 93 -29.24 -0.27 1.16
C HIS A 93 -28.46 0.09 2.44
N VAL A 94 -27.84 -0.91 3.08
CA VAL A 94 -26.95 -0.71 4.24
C VAL A 94 -25.52 -0.42 3.73
N PRO A 95 -24.73 0.44 4.42
CA PRO A 95 -23.33 0.69 4.08
C PRO A 95 -22.51 -0.59 4.00
N LEU A 96 -21.80 -0.78 2.90
CA LEU A 96 -20.87 -1.88 2.72
C LEU A 96 -19.59 -1.62 3.52
N GLN A 97 -19.12 -2.64 4.22
CA GLN A 97 -17.77 -2.65 4.78
C GLN A 97 -16.81 -2.98 3.64
N ASN A 98 -15.91 -2.05 3.30
CA ASN A 98 -14.91 -2.30 2.27
C ASN A 98 -13.79 -3.16 2.85
N ASN A 99 -13.74 -4.44 2.47
CA ASN A 99 -12.72 -5.37 2.94
C ASN A 99 -11.46 -5.38 2.06
N GLY A 100 -11.35 -4.49 1.08
CA GLY A 100 -10.21 -4.39 0.15
C GLY A 100 -10.14 -5.54 -0.87
N LYS A 101 -11.20 -6.34 -1.00
CA LYS A 101 -11.27 -7.48 -1.93
C LYS A 101 -12.07 -7.12 -3.19
N LEU A 102 -11.74 -7.81 -4.29
CA LEU A 102 -12.35 -7.68 -5.61
C LEU A 102 -13.83 -8.13 -5.65
N ALA A 103 -14.16 -9.12 -4.84
CA ALA A 103 -15.52 -9.56 -4.61
C ALA A 103 -15.78 -9.39 -3.12
N ASP A 104 -16.76 -8.56 -2.79
CA ASP A 104 -17.23 -8.39 -1.42
C ASP A 104 -18.65 -8.94 -1.29
N ARG A 105 -18.94 -9.55 -0.15
CA ARG A 105 -20.29 -10.03 0.16
C ARG A 105 -20.86 -9.13 1.24
N CYS A 106 -22.05 -8.58 1.01
CA CYS A 106 -22.73 -7.81 2.03
C CYS A 106 -22.94 -8.67 3.28
N ILE A 107 -22.33 -8.29 4.40
CA ILE A 107 -22.44 -9.02 5.67
C ILE A 107 -23.88 -9.06 6.23
N TYR A 108 -24.74 -8.13 5.79
CA TYR A 108 -26.10 -7.99 6.30
C TYR A 108 -27.11 -8.83 5.52
N CYS A 109 -27.07 -8.79 4.18
CA CYS A 109 -28.06 -9.48 3.33
C CYS A 109 -27.47 -10.60 2.47
N GLY A 110 -26.15 -10.80 2.49
CA GLY A 110 -25.48 -11.84 1.72
C GLY A 110 -25.33 -11.55 0.22
N HIS A 111 -25.76 -10.39 -0.26
CA HIS A 111 -25.64 -10.03 -1.68
C HIS A 111 -24.17 -9.88 -2.09
N GLU A 112 -23.78 -10.54 -3.17
CA GLU A 112 -22.42 -10.51 -3.69
C GLU A 112 -22.23 -9.31 -4.62
N ILE A 113 -21.13 -8.59 -4.42
CA ILE A 113 -20.81 -7.35 -5.12
C ILE A 113 -19.41 -7.52 -5.67
N ILE A 114 -19.31 -7.52 -6.99
CA ILE A 114 -18.03 -7.47 -7.67
C ILE A 114 -17.65 -6.00 -7.75
N THR A 115 -16.72 -5.59 -6.91
CA THR A 115 -16.08 -4.27 -7.01
C THR A 115 -15.07 -4.31 -8.15
N SER A 116 -14.94 -3.21 -8.89
CA SER A 116 -13.90 -3.11 -9.92
C SER A 116 -12.52 -3.25 -9.25
N PRO A 117 -11.57 -4.01 -9.84
CA PRO A 117 -10.19 -4.06 -9.34
C PRO A 117 -9.52 -2.68 -9.36
N PHE A 118 -10.09 -1.76 -10.14
CA PHE A 118 -9.60 -0.41 -10.38
C PHE A 118 -10.42 0.66 -9.63
N LYS A 119 -11.30 0.27 -8.70
CA LYS A 119 -12.04 1.23 -7.87
C LYS A 119 -11.10 1.78 -6.78
N ASN A 120 -10.63 3.02 -6.97
CA ASN A 120 -9.84 3.80 -6.00
C ASN A 120 -10.67 4.33 -4.84
#